data_AF-A0A6N7ZYV2-F1
#
_entry.id   AF-A0A6N7ZYV2-F1
#
_cell.length_a   1.000
_cell.length_b   1.000
_cell.length_c   1.000
_cell.angle_alpha   90.00
_cell.angle_beta   90.00
_cell.angle_gamma   90.00
#
_symmetry.space_group_name_H-M   'P 1'
#
loop_
_entity.id
_entity.type
_entity.pdbx_description
1 polymer ?
#
loop_
_entity_poly.entity_id
_entity_poly.type
_entity_poly.pdbx_seq_one_letter_code
_entity_poly.pdbx_strand_id
1 'polypeptide(L)'
;MTSLKTLALSITSAGLLSAAASVSAFAGPSTGSSLGECYNNFINYCNEHTTGYPNNCYEESLNLCDQTHSAAISTIPAYKVQAMKKASLRQAKPARAQLKAPVLQPARTAN
;
A
#
# COMPACT_ATOMS: atom_id res chain seq x y z
N MET A 1 58.07 -18.78 -26.77
CA MET A 1 56.80 -18.32 -27.36
C MET A 1 55.83 -18.13 -26.19
N THR A 2 55.77 -16.92 -25.62
CA THR A 2 54.64 -15.95 -25.76
C THR A 2 53.36 -16.46 -25.09
N SER A 3 52.63 -15.77 -24.22
CA SER A 3 52.64 -14.39 -23.70
C SER A 3 51.54 -14.31 -22.62
N LEU A 4 51.75 -13.47 -21.59
CA LEU A 4 50.79 -12.55 -20.96
C LEU A 4 49.28 -12.90 -20.91
N LYS A 5 48.66 -12.87 -19.72
CA LYS A 5 47.97 -11.66 -19.17
C LYS A 5 47.15 -11.96 -17.91
N THR A 6 47.43 -11.17 -16.89
CA THR A 6 46.61 -10.81 -15.73
C THR A 6 45.20 -10.36 -16.13
N LEU A 7 44.18 -10.82 -15.40
CA LEU A 7 42.88 -10.14 -15.33
C LEU A 7 42.31 -10.31 -13.91
N ALA A 8 42.69 -9.36 -13.07
CA ALA A 8 41.98 -9.02 -11.85
C ALA A 8 40.64 -8.37 -12.26
N LEU A 9 39.53 -8.99 -11.91
CA LEU A 9 38.20 -8.38 -11.99
C LEU A 9 37.77 -8.00 -10.57
N SER A 10 38.16 -6.80 -10.16
CA SER A 10 37.60 -6.09 -9.03
C SER A 10 36.18 -5.63 -9.40
N ILE A 11 35.16 -6.34 -8.91
CA ILE A 11 33.78 -5.84 -8.95
C ILE A 11 33.56 -5.04 -7.65
N THR A 12 33.92 -3.77 -7.71
CA THR A 12 33.40 -2.73 -6.82
C THR A 12 32.01 -2.35 -7.32
N SER A 13 30.98 -2.97 -6.77
CA SER A 13 29.63 -2.39 -6.81
C SER A 13 29.33 -1.84 -5.42
N ALA A 14 29.72 -0.58 -5.23
CA ALA A 14 29.11 0.29 -4.25
C ALA A 14 27.63 0.45 -4.64
N GLY A 15 26.74 -0.06 -3.81
CA GLY A 15 25.30 0.15 -3.89
C GLY A 15 24.80 0.46 -2.49
N LEU A 16 24.73 1.75 -2.19
CA LEU A 16 24.18 2.31 -0.97
C LEU A 16 22.79 1.75 -0.68
N LEU A 17 22.58 1.36 0.59
CA LEU A 17 21.34 1.53 1.36
C LEU A 17 20.04 1.42 0.54
N SER A 18 19.66 0.20 0.16
CA SER A 18 18.24 -0.11 0.20
C SER A 18 17.97 -0.57 1.62
N ALA A 19 17.43 0.35 2.42
CA ALA A 19 16.76 -0.01 3.65
C ALA A 19 15.91 -1.24 3.33
N ALA A 20 16.25 -2.37 3.95
CA ALA A 20 15.35 -3.50 4.00
C ALA A 20 14.11 -2.92 4.69
N ALA A 21 13.12 -2.52 3.89
CA ALA A 21 11.77 -2.40 4.35
C ALA A 21 11.55 -3.75 5.02
N SER A 22 11.51 -3.74 6.35
CA SER A 22 11.10 -4.87 7.14
C SER A 22 9.71 -5.19 6.63
N VAL A 23 9.64 -6.06 5.60
CA VAL A 23 8.45 -6.80 5.23
C VAL A 23 8.23 -7.68 6.43
N SER A 24 7.62 -7.08 7.44
CA SER A 24 7.01 -7.80 8.51
C SER A 24 6.09 -8.76 7.76
N ALA A 25 6.44 -10.05 7.84
CA ALA A 25 5.62 -11.13 7.34
C ALA A 25 4.36 -11.17 8.21
N PHE A 26 3.53 -10.12 8.11
CA PHE A 26 2.16 -10.18 8.49
C PHE A 26 1.55 -11.15 7.49
N ALA A 27 1.05 -12.27 8.01
CA ALA A 27 0.14 -13.10 7.25
C ALA A 27 -1.02 -12.18 6.82
N GLY A 28 -0.94 -11.71 5.58
CA GLY A 28 -1.98 -10.86 5.01
C GLY A 28 -3.31 -11.61 5.00
N PRO A 29 -4.43 -10.89 4.95
CA PRO A 29 -5.74 -11.54 4.82
C PRO A 29 -5.78 -12.41 3.56
N SER A 30 -6.63 -13.44 3.56
CA SER A 30 -6.81 -14.31 2.41
C SER A 30 -7.15 -13.51 1.15
N THR A 31 -6.51 -13.83 0.03
CA THR A 31 -6.82 -13.26 -1.29
C THR A 31 -8.15 -13.75 -1.86
N GLY A 32 -8.83 -14.69 -1.18
CA GLY A 32 -10.14 -15.20 -1.55
C GLY A 32 -10.16 -15.95 -2.89
N SER A 33 -11.33 -16.48 -3.25
CA SER A 33 -11.53 -17.17 -4.53
C SER A 33 -11.97 -16.22 -5.65
N SER A 34 -12.29 -14.97 -5.33
CA SER A 34 -12.73 -13.96 -6.29
C SER A 34 -12.10 -12.60 -6.03
N LEU A 35 -12.02 -11.78 -7.09
CA LEU A 35 -11.52 -10.40 -7.01
C LEU A 35 -12.29 -9.55 -5.98
N GLY A 36 -13.61 -9.69 -5.92
CA GLY A 36 -14.45 -8.94 -4.97
C GLY A 36 -14.22 -9.36 -3.51
N GLU A 37 -14.02 -10.65 -3.27
CA GLU A 37 -13.67 -11.16 -1.94
C GLU A 37 -12.29 -10.66 -1.50
N CYS A 38 -11.31 -10.68 -2.42
CA CYS A 38 -9.98 -10.14 -2.17
C CYS A 38 -10.04 -8.68 -1.72
N TYR A 39 -10.74 -7.82 -2.49
CA TYR A 39 -10.86 -6.42 -2.13
C TYR A 39 -11.49 -6.25 -0.74
N ASN A 40 -12.60 -6.94 -0.45
CA ASN A 40 -13.27 -6.79 0.86
C ASN A 40 -12.40 -7.25 2.03
N ASN A 41 -11.69 -8.37 1.89
CA ASN A 41 -10.81 -8.90 2.92
C ASN A 41 -9.68 -7.91 3.26
N PHE A 42 -9.08 -7.31 2.24
CA PHE A 42 -8.02 -6.33 2.44
C PHE A 42 -8.53 -4.97 2.93
N ILE A 43 -9.70 -4.49 2.49
CA ILE A 43 -10.31 -3.29 3.06
C ILE A 43 -10.57 -3.48 4.57
N ASN A 44 -11.10 -4.64 4.97
CA ASN A 44 -11.32 -4.95 6.38
C ASN A 44 -10.00 -5.01 7.16
N TYR A 45 -8.98 -5.66 6.61
CA TYR A 45 -7.65 -5.68 7.20
C TYR A 45 -7.08 -4.27 7.39
N CYS A 46 -7.10 -3.43 6.36
CA CYS A 46 -6.61 -2.05 6.46
C CYS A 46 -7.43 -1.21 7.45
N ASN A 47 -8.74 -1.43 7.55
CA ASN A 47 -9.61 -0.77 8.54
C ASN A 47 -9.27 -1.13 9.98
N GLU A 48 -8.66 -2.30 10.22
CA GLU A 48 -8.28 -2.80 11.55
C GLU A 48 -6.83 -2.46 11.90
N HIS A 49 -5.95 -2.39 10.89
CA HIS A 49 -4.49 -2.30 11.08
C HIS A 49 -3.90 -0.94 10.70
N THR A 50 -4.72 0.03 10.27
CA THR A 50 -4.25 1.38 9.92
C THR A 50 -5.08 2.48 10.57
N THR A 51 -4.58 3.72 10.49
CA THR A 51 -5.26 4.92 11.01
C THR A 51 -6.47 5.36 10.18
N GLY A 52 -6.78 4.67 9.08
CA GLY A 52 -7.89 4.95 8.18
C GLY A 52 -7.45 5.47 6.81
N TYR A 53 -8.38 5.49 5.84
CA TYR A 53 -8.18 5.93 4.47
C TYR A 53 -8.13 7.47 4.35
N PRO A 54 -7.28 8.04 3.48
CA PRO A 54 -6.35 7.37 2.57
C PRO A 54 -4.99 7.02 3.21
N ASN A 55 -4.46 5.83 2.88
CA ASN A 55 -3.07 5.44 3.14
C ASN A 55 -2.65 4.29 2.20
N ASN A 56 -1.36 3.93 2.23
CA ASN A 56 -0.77 2.94 1.33
C ASN A 56 -1.38 1.54 1.45
N CYS A 57 -1.88 1.13 2.61
CA CYS A 57 -2.48 -0.20 2.79
C CYS A 57 -3.62 -0.42 1.80
N TYR A 58 -4.48 0.57 1.60
CA TYR A 58 -5.63 0.46 0.70
C TYR A 58 -5.21 0.33 -0.76
N GLU A 59 -4.24 1.12 -1.21
CA GLU A 59 -3.80 1.10 -2.61
C GLU A 59 -2.98 -0.15 -2.95
N GLU A 60 -1.99 -0.47 -2.12
CA GLU A 60 -1.12 -1.63 -2.31
C GLU A 60 -1.94 -2.92 -2.29
N SER A 61 -2.91 -3.02 -1.38
CA SER A 61 -3.76 -4.21 -1.28
C SER A 61 -4.69 -4.38 -2.48
N LEU A 62 -5.30 -3.31 -2.98
CA LEU A 62 -6.13 -3.40 -4.18
C LEU A 62 -5.29 -3.78 -5.41
N ASN A 63 -4.06 -3.28 -5.51
CA ASN A 63 -3.14 -3.65 -6.58
C ASN A 63 -2.62 -5.09 -6.44
N LEU A 64 -2.45 -5.60 -5.21
CA LEU A 64 -2.14 -7.01 -4.97
C LEU A 64 -3.28 -7.90 -5.44
N CYS A 65 -4.52 -7.57 -5.08
CA CYS A 65 -5.70 -8.30 -5.53
C CYS A 65 -5.82 -8.33 -7.06
N ASP A 66 -5.50 -7.23 -7.74
CA ASP A 66 -5.48 -7.20 -9.20
C ASP A 66 -4.45 -8.15 -9.80
N GLN A 67 -3.25 -8.20 -9.22
CA GLN A 67 -2.18 -9.08 -9.68
C GLN A 67 -2.55 -10.55 -9.45
N THR A 68 -3.06 -10.88 -8.26
CA THR A 68 -3.50 -12.24 -7.90
C THR A 68 -4.65 -12.73 -8.78
N HIS A 69 -5.62 -11.86 -9.07
CA HIS A 69 -6.80 -12.18 -9.88
C HIS A 69 -6.70 -11.63 -11.31
N SER A 70 -5.48 -11.52 -11.85
CA SER A 70 -5.22 -10.95 -13.18
C SER A 70 -5.96 -11.68 -14.30
N ALA A 71 -6.09 -13.00 -14.19
CA ALA A 71 -6.90 -13.81 -15.11
C ALA A 71 -8.38 -13.38 -15.10
N ALA A 72 -8.97 -13.18 -13.92
CA ALA A 72 -10.34 -12.69 -13.80
C ALA A 72 -10.46 -11.27 -14.38
N ILE A 73 -9.52 -10.38 -14.06
CA ILE A 73 -9.50 -9.00 -14.60
C ILE A 73 -9.44 -8.99 -16.12
N SER A 74 -8.68 -9.88 -16.76
CA SER A 74 -8.59 -9.95 -18.22
C SER A 74 -9.94 -10.21 -18.90
N THR A 75 -10.90 -10.81 -18.17
CA THR A 75 -12.25 -11.11 -18.66
C THR A 75 -13.31 -10.08 -18.23
N ILE A 76 -12.97 -9.21 -17.28
CA ILE A 76 -13.87 -8.18 -16.76
C ILE A 76 -13.54 -6.85 -17.44
N PRO A 77 -14.53 -6.13 -18.00
CA PRO A 77 -14.29 -4.79 -18.54
C PRO A 77 -13.63 -3.87 -17.49
N ALA A 78 -12.60 -3.12 -17.89
CA ALA A 78 -11.81 -2.29 -16.97
C ALA A 78 -12.66 -1.33 -16.12
N TYR A 79 -13.75 -0.77 -16.70
CA TYR A 79 -14.65 0.11 -15.95
C TYR A 79 -15.37 -0.60 -14.79
N LYS A 80 -15.66 -1.91 -14.93
CA LYS A 80 -16.27 -2.72 -13.86
C LYS A 80 -15.26 -3.01 -12.75
N VAL A 81 -14.00 -3.30 -13.10
CA VAL A 81 -12.91 -3.47 -12.11
C VAL A 81 -12.75 -2.20 -11.29
N GLN A 82 -12.71 -1.04 -11.95
CA GLN A 82 -12.65 0.26 -11.28
C GLN A 82 -13.88 0.54 -10.42
N ALA A 83 -15.08 0.18 -10.88
CA ALA A 83 -16.29 0.30 -10.08
C ALA A 83 -16.26 -0.59 -8.82
N MET A 84 -15.74 -1.81 -8.92
CA MET A 84 -15.55 -2.71 -7.78
C MET A 84 -14.57 -2.13 -6.77
N LYS A 85 -13.40 -1.64 -7.21
CA LYS A 85 -12.44 -0.95 -6.34
C LYS A 85 -13.08 0.22 -5.59
N LYS A 86 -13.81 1.08 -6.31
CA LYS A 86 -14.55 2.20 -5.71
C LYS A 86 -15.60 1.73 -4.72
N ALA A 87 -16.33 0.66 -5.03
CA ALA A 87 -17.35 0.10 -4.14
C ALA A 87 -16.74 -0.43 -2.84
N SER A 88 -15.62 -1.16 -2.92
CA SER A 88 -14.90 -1.64 -1.75
C SER A 88 -14.29 -0.49 -0.93
N LEU A 89 -13.72 0.53 -1.56
CA LEU A 89 -13.19 1.72 -0.87
C LEU A 89 -14.26 2.53 -0.12
N ARG A 90 -15.53 2.45 -0.51
CA ARG A 90 -16.62 3.08 0.28
C ARG A 90 -16.80 2.46 1.67
N GLN A 91 -16.27 1.26 1.89
CA GLN A 91 -16.26 0.59 3.19
C GLN A 91 -15.01 0.93 4.01
N ALA A 92 -14.06 1.68 3.45
CA ALA A 92 -12.87 2.11 4.17
C ALA A 92 -13.24 3.14 5.24
N LYS A 93 -12.72 2.95 6.46
CA LYS A 93 -12.87 3.91 7.56
C LYS A 93 -12.04 5.14 7.23
N PRO A 94 -12.62 6.35 7.25
CA PRO A 94 -11.85 7.56 6.99
C PRO A 94 -10.81 7.75 8.10
N ALA A 95 -9.62 8.21 7.73
CA ALA A 95 -8.65 8.70 8.69
C ALA A 95 -9.29 9.82 9.50
N ARG A 96 -9.31 9.68 10.83
CA ARG A 96 -9.78 10.77 11.69
C ARG A 96 -8.79 11.91 11.56
N ALA A 97 -9.22 13.02 10.97
CA ALA A 97 -8.47 14.26 11.07
C ALA A 97 -8.32 14.58 12.56
N GLN A 98 -7.07 14.70 13.03
CA GLN A 98 -6.81 15.33 14.32
C GLN A 98 -7.32 16.77 14.19
N LEU A 99 -8.53 17.04 14.70
CA LEU A 99 -9.06 18.38 14.82
C LEU A 99 -8.09 19.14 15.72
N LYS A 100 -7.26 19.99 15.13
CA LYS A 100 -6.39 20.89 15.88
C LYS A 100 -7.33 21.79 16.70
N ALA A 101 -7.31 21.62 18.02
CA ALA A 101 -8.15 22.43 18.90
C ALA A 101 -7.90 23.91 18.59
N PRO A 102 -8.95 24.74 18.42
CA PRO A 102 -8.78 26.16 18.21
C PRO A 102 -8.00 26.74 19.39
N VAL A 103 -6.92 27.46 19.09
CA VAL A 103 -6.19 28.23 20.10
C VAL A 103 -7.12 29.33 20.57
N LEU A 104 -7.69 29.17 21.76
CA LEU A 104 -8.46 30.23 22.42
C LEU A 104 -7.50 31.41 22.62
N GLN A 105 -7.73 32.50 21.88
CA GLN A 105 -7.06 33.76 22.16
C GLN A 105 -7.50 34.21 23.56
N PRO A 106 -6.57 34.60 24.46
CA PRO A 106 -6.95 35.07 25.77
C PRO A 106 -7.88 36.27 25.63
N ALA A 107 -9.02 36.22 26.32
CA ALA A 107 -9.97 37.32 26.35
C ALA A 107 -9.24 38.59 26.79
N ARG A 108 -9.27 39.63 25.95
CA ARG A 108 -8.85 40.97 26.36
C ARG A 108 -9.74 41.39 27.53
N THR A 109 -9.17 41.42 28.73
CA THR A 109 -9.77 42.13 29.86
C THR A 109 -9.84 43.60 29.48
N ALA A 110 -11.04 44.09 29.19
CA ALA A 110 -11.32 45.52 29.12
C ALA A 110 -11.35 46.06 30.55
N ASN A 111 -10.50 47.06 30.82
CA ASN A 111 -10.56 47.90 32.02
C ASN A 111 -11.64 48.97 31.86
#